data_AF-A0A3N5SAL7-F1
#
_entry.id   AF-A0A3N5SAL7-F1
#
_cell.length_a   1.000
_cell.length_b   1.000
_cell.length_c   1.000
_cell.angle_alpha   90.00
_cell.angle_beta   90.00
_cell.angle_gamma   90.00
#
_symmetry.space_group_name_H-M   'P 1'
#
loop_
_entity.id
_entity.type
_entity.pdbx_description
1 polymer ?
#
loop_
_entity_poly.entity_id
_entity_poly.type
_entity_poly.pdbx_seq_one_letter_code
_entity_poly.pdbx_strand_id
1 'polypeptide(L)'
;MDELLSTKLFIPHPRPNLVSRPRLTERLHSGAERKLTLIAAPAGFGKTTLLSEWTQQNPQNIAWISIDKNDKDPNMFWTYFITSLQHIYPQLGDKPLTLLHSSQAPPITSILTALINEISAIPEDITVVIDDYYLIDFQPIHDALSFLIDHLPSNLHLVITTRSDPPLPLARLRAHHQLVELRAKDLRFSLDE
;
A
#
# COMPACT_ATOMS: atom_id res chain seq x y z
N MET A 1 -17.33 10.38 14.19
CA MET A 1 -16.20 9.80 13.44
C MET A 1 -15.56 8.82 14.38
N ASP A 2 -15.49 7.55 13.97
CA ASP A 2 -14.77 6.56 14.76
C ASP A 2 -13.29 6.96 14.83
N GLU A 3 -12.71 6.84 16.01
CA GLU A 3 -11.34 7.25 16.27
C GLU A 3 -10.38 6.30 15.56
N LEU A 4 -9.51 6.85 14.70
CA LEU A 4 -8.48 6.08 14.02
C LEU A 4 -7.31 5.82 14.97
N LEU A 5 -6.80 4.59 14.96
CA LEU A 5 -5.57 4.25 15.66
C LEU A 5 -4.38 4.73 14.83
N SER A 6 -3.87 5.92 15.16
CA SER A 6 -2.80 6.61 14.42
C SER A 6 -1.52 5.78 14.24
N THR A 7 -1.19 4.90 15.18
CA THR A 7 0.01 4.05 15.11
C THR A 7 0.01 3.10 13.92
N LYS A 8 -1.15 2.81 13.33
CA LYS A 8 -1.26 2.00 12.11
C LYS A 8 -0.76 2.73 10.87
N LEU A 9 -0.72 4.05 10.93
CA LEU A 9 -0.32 4.94 9.85
C LEU A 9 1.16 5.32 9.91
N PHE A 10 1.90 4.83 10.90
CA PHE A 10 3.32 5.14 11.08
C PHE A 10 4.20 4.10 10.40
N ILE A 11 5.25 4.60 9.73
CA ILE A 11 6.32 3.77 9.19
C ILE A 11 7.07 3.13 10.38
N PRO A 12 7.16 1.79 10.47
CA PRO A 12 7.87 1.15 11.56
C PRO A 12 9.36 1.52 11.51
N HIS A 13 9.94 1.82 12.67
CA HIS A 13 11.36 2.14 12.76
C HIS A 13 12.21 0.89 12.47
N PRO A 14 13.25 1.00 11.62
CA PRO A 14 14.20 -0.09 11.43
C PRO A 14 14.86 -0.48 12.75
N ARG A 15 15.09 -1.77 12.97
CA ARG A 15 15.78 -2.24 14.16
C ARG A 15 17.28 -1.90 14.07
N PRO A 16 17.93 -1.50 15.18
CA PRO A 16 19.39 -1.40 15.21
C PRO A 16 19.97 -2.80 14.97
N ASN A 17 20.95 -2.92 14.08
CA ASN A 17 21.58 -4.18 13.61
C ASN A 17 20.81 -4.97 12.55
N LEU A 18 20.08 -4.28 11.67
CA LEU A 18 19.58 -4.91 10.46
C LEU A 18 20.74 -5.31 9.53
N VAL A 19 20.73 -6.55 9.03
CA VAL A 19 21.55 -6.93 7.88
C VAL A 19 20.96 -6.25 6.65
N SER A 20 21.70 -5.32 6.04
CA SER A 20 21.21 -4.58 4.87
C SER A 20 21.02 -5.51 3.68
N ARG A 21 20.01 -5.21 2.87
CA ARG A 21 19.63 -6.05 1.72
C ARG A 21 19.60 -5.27 0.41
N PRO A 22 20.76 -4.74 -0.08
CA PRO A 22 20.80 -3.81 -1.21
C PRO A 22 20.11 -4.33 -2.48
N ARG A 23 20.28 -5.62 -2.78
CA ARG A 23 19.62 -6.28 -3.92
C ARG A 23 18.10 -6.16 -3.87
N LEU A 24 17.50 -6.23 -2.68
CA LEU A 24 16.05 -6.13 -2.53
C LEU A 24 15.58 -4.69 -2.54
N THR A 25 16.28 -3.78 -1.87
CA THR A 25 15.94 -2.36 -1.87
C THR A 25 16.09 -1.74 -3.26
N GLU A 26 17.10 -2.16 -4.04
CA GLU A 26 17.25 -1.76 -5.44
C GLU A 26 16.09 -2.28 -6.31
N ARG A 27 15.64 -3.53 -6.09
CA ARG A 27 14.44 -4.05 -6.78
C ARG A 27 13.18 -3.27 -6.43
N LEU A 28 13.02 -2.83 -5.18
CA LEU A 28 11.91 -1.96 -4.79
C LEU A 28 12.02 -0.59 -5.46
N HIS A 29 13.22 0.00 -5.49
CA HIS A 29 13.46 1.29 -6.14
C HIS A 29 13.16 1.24 -7.64
N SER A 30 13.71 0.25 -8.36
CA SER A 30 13.43 0.05 -9.79
C SER A 30 11.96 -0.30 -10.10
N GLY A 31 11.22 -0.75 -9.09
CA GLY A 31 9.80 -1.09 -9.19
C GLY A 31 8.86 0.07 -8.97
N ALA A 32 9.34 1.23 -8.48
CA ALA A 32 8.51 2.36 -8.13
C ALA A 32 7.73 2.95 -9.32
N GLU A 33 8.25 2.80 -10.55
CA GLU A 33 7.57 3.23 -11.79
C GLU A 33 6.43 2.28 -12.22
N ARG A 34 6.28 1.12 -11.57
CA ARG A 34 5.22 0.15 -11.85
C ARG A 34 3.98 0.49 -11.01
N LYS A 35 2.81 -0.04 -11.37
CA LYS A 35 1.59 0.19 -10.57
C LYS A 35 1.65 -0.48 -9.20
N LEU A 36 2.21 -1.69 -9.13
CA LEU A 36 2.18 -2.52 -7.93
C LEU A 36 3.52 -3.22 -7.70
N THR A 37 4.00 -3.13 -6.47
CA THR A 37 5.01 -4.03 -5.91
C THR A 37 4.33 -4.97 -4.91
N LEU A 38 4.46 -6.28 -5.13
CA LEU A 38 3.92 -7.31 -4.24
C LEU A 38 5.06 -8.05 -3.53
N ILE A 39 5.06 -8.02 -2.20
CA ILE A 39 5.97 -8.79 -1.35
C ILE A 39 5.19 -9.93 -0.70
N ALA A 40 5.34 -11.13 -1.22
CA ALA A 40 4.55 -12.28 -0.83
C ALA A 40 5.43 -13.41 -0.26
N ALA A 41 5.36 -13.60 1.05
CA ALA A 41 6.06 -14.66 1.76
C ALA A 41 5.46 -14.93 3.15
N PRO A 42 5.68 -16.12 3.72
CA PRO A 42 5.24 -16.45 5.08
C PRO A 42 5.74 -15.46 6.15
N ALA A 43 5.20 -15.58 7.36
CA ALA A 43 5.71 -14.85 8.51
C ALA A 43 7.20 -15.15 8.76
N GLY A 44 7.93 -14.18 9.29
CA GLY A 44 9.36 -14.32 9.61
C GLY A 44 10.33 -14.08 8.44
N PHE A 45 9.85 -13.87 7.20
CA PHE A 45 10.71 -13.56 6.04
C PHE A 45 11.18 -12.08 5.97
N GLY A 46 10.89 -11.27 6.99
CA GLY A 46 11.38 -9.89 7.07
C GLY A 46 10.72 -8.90 6.10
N LYS A 47 9.47 -9.13 5.66
CA LYS A 47 8.74 -8.26 4.71
C LYS A 47 8.63 -6.80 5.20
N THR A 48 8.01 -6.60 6.36
CA THR A 48 7.89 -5.28 7.00
C THR A 48 9.26 -4.67 7.25
N THR A 49 10.23 -5.48 7.66
CA THR A 49 11.59 -5.03 7.94
C THR A 49 12.30 -4.50 6.69
N LEU A 50 12.18 -5.20 5.56
CA LEU A 50 12.68 -4.74 4.26
C LEU A 50 12.01 -3.42 3.85
N LEU A 51 10.69 -3.32 4.01
CA LEU A 51 9.98 -2.08 3.68
C LEU A 51 10.38 -0.93 4.58
N SER A 52 10.49 -1.14 5.89
CA SER A 52 10.98 -0.13 6.83
C SER A 52 12.37 0.36 6.48
N GLU A 53 13.29 -0.50 6.03
CA GLU A 53 14.63 -0.09 5.55
C GLU A 53 14.51 0.74 4.27
N TRP A 54 13.74 0.25 3.29
CA TRP A 54 13.58 0.90 1.99
C TRP A 54 12.92 2.29 2.09
N THR A 55 11.90 2.44 2.92
CA THR A 55 11.15 3.71 3.06
C THR A 55 11.95 4.82 3.74
N GLN A 56 13.01 4.51 4.49
CA GLN A 56 13.88 5.54 5.10
C GLN A 56 14.57 6.43 4.07
N GLN A 57 14.66 6.00 2.81
CA GLN A 57 15.29 6.79 1.75
C GLN A 57 14.45 8.02 1.37
N ASN A 58 13.12 7.91 1.42
CA ASN A 58 12.19 8.98 1.04
C ASN A 58 10.90 8.95 1.89
N PRO A 59 10.98 9.02 3.22
CA PRO A 59 9.83 8.83 4.10
C PRO A 59 8.71 9.85 3.89
N GLN A 60 9.05 11.04 3.38
CA GLN A 60 8.11 12.14 3.14
C GLN A 60 7.04 11.84 2.08
N ASN A 61 7.27 10.87 1.19
CA ASN A 61 6.33 10.50 0.13
C ASN A 61 5.64 9.15 0.38
N ILE A 62 5.80 8.58 1.58
CA ILE A 62 5.26 7.27 1.94
C ILE A 62 4.02 7.43 2.81
N ALA A 63 2.91 6.92 2.30
CA ALA A 63 1.69 6.71 3.05
C ALA A 63 1.68 5.25 3.52
N TRP A 64 1.65 5.02 4.83
CA TRP A 64 1.72 3.67 5.39
C TRP A 64 0.39 3.27 6.01
N ILE A 65 -0.03 2.02 5.81
CA ILE A 65 -1.19 1.42 6.45
C ILE A 65 -0.81 0.02 6.93
N SER A 66 -0.86 -0.20 8.24
CA SER A 66 -0.69 -1.52 8.85
C SER A 66 -2.07 -2.13 9.07
N ILE A 67 -2.35 -3.27 8.44
CA ILE A 67 -3.61 -3.99 8.64
C ILE A 67 -3.53 -4.82 9.93
N ASP A 68 -4.60 -4.83 10.69
CA ASP A 68 -4.77 -5.68 11.86
C ASP A 68 -6.03 -6.56 11.74
N LYS A 69 -6.10 -7.59 12.59
CA LYS A 69 -7.20 -8.57 12.61
C LYS A 69 -8.58 -7.99 12.99
N ASN A 70 -8.62 -6.78 13.51
CA ASN A 70 -9.83 -6.08 13.90
C ASN A 70 -10.33 -5.15 12.77
N ASP A 71 -9.57 -4.98 11.69
CA ASP A 71 -9.99 -4.26 10.48
C ASP A 71 -11.02 -5.05 9.70
N LYS A 72 -12.27 -4.95 10.15
CA LYS A 72 -13.39 -5.71 9.59
C LYS A 72 -14.41 -4.87 8.84
N ASP A 73 -14.11 -3.59 8.65
CA ASP A 73 -15.01 -2.64 8.01
C ASP A 73 -14.34 -2.06 6.74
N PRO A 74 -14.88 -2.31 5.54
CA PRO A 74 -14.42 -1.69 4.31
C PRO A 74 -14.35 -0.16 4.36
N ASN A 75 -15.30 0.50 5.04
CA ASN A 75 -15.27 1.96 5.18
C ASN A 75 -14.09 2.39 6.05
N MET A 76 -13.81 1.69 7.14
CA MET A 76 -12.62 1.96 7.96
C MET A 76 -11.32 1.73 7.19
N PHE A 77 -11.22 0.66 6.38
CA PHE A 77 -10.07 0.45 5.51
C PHE A 77 -9.82 1.65 4.59
N TRP A 78 -10.85 2.13 3.90
CA TRP A 78 -10.72 3.29 3.01
C TRP A 78 -10.50 4.60 3.77
N THR A 79 -11.00 4.71 5.00
CA THR A 79 -10.71 5.83 5.89
C THR A 79 -9.23 5.86 6.25
N TYR A 80 -8.65 4.73 6.68
CA TYR A 80 -7.20 4.62 6.91
C TYR A 80 -6.40 4.88 5.63
N PHE A 81 -6.86 4.38 4.47
CA PHE A 81 -6.21 4.60 3.20
C PHE A 81 -6.11 6.09 2.86
N ILE A 82 -7.23 6.80 2.90
CA ILE A 82 -7.25 8.23 2.58
C ILE A 82 -6.50 9.04 3.66
N THR A 83 -6.68 8.71 4.94
CA THR A 83 -5.96 9.40 6.03
C THR A 83 -4.45 9.21 5.94
N SER A 84 -3.97 8.04 5.48
CA SER A 84 -2.54 7.80 5.26
C SER A 84 -1.93 8.74 4.21
N LEU A 85 -2.71 9.09 3.18
CA LEU A 85 -2.33 10.05 2.15
C LEU A 85 -2.30 11.49 2.69
N GLN A 86 -3.16 11.81 3.66
CA GLN A 86 -3.18 13.14 4.30
C GLN A 86 -1.90 13.45 5.10
N HIS A 87 -1.13 12.44 5.50
CA HIS A 87 0.20 12.66 6.09
C HIS A 87 1.21 13.24 5.11
N ILE A 88 1.01 13.03 3.81
CA ILE A 88 1.84 13.60 2.75
C ILE A 88 1.22 14.94 2.31
N TYR A 89 -0.09 14.94 2.03
CA TYR A 89 -0.84 16.12 1.58
C TYR A 89 -2.06 16.36 2.46
N PRO A 90 -2.02 17.28 3.43
CA PRO A 90 -3.07 17.45 4.44
C PRO A 90 -4.51 17.62 3.91
N GLN A 91 -4.69 18.14 2.70
CA GLN A 91 -6.00 18.39 2.08
C GLN A 91 -6.45 17.29 1.10
N LEU A 92 -5.59 16.30 0.84
CA LEU A 92 -5.90 15.22 -0.09
C LEU A 92 -6.98 14.32 0.50
N GLY A 93 -8.06 14.09 -0.25
CA GLY A 93 -9.10 13.15 0.15
C GLY A 93 -10.19 13.71 1.08
N ASP A 94 -10.20 15.00 1.39
CA ASP A 94 -11.25 15.63 2.22
C ASP A 94 -12.66 15.37 1.67
N LYS A 95 -12.83 15.51 0.34
CA LYS A 95 -14.09 15.24 -0.34
C LYS A 95 -14.40 13.73 -0.37
N PRO A 96 -13.48 12.84 -0.81
CA PRO A 96 -13.66 11.39 -0.70
C PRO A 96 -14.07 10.91 0.70
N LEU A 97 -13.42 11.38 1.77
CA LEU A 97 -13.77 11.03 3.16
C LEU A 97 -15.18 11.51 3.53
N THR A 98 -15.53 12.74 3.16
CA THR A 98 -16.87 13.29 3.41
C THR A 98 -17.95 12.43 2.73
N LEU A 99 -17.70 11.97 1.50
CA LEU A 99 -18.62 11.09 0.77
C LEU A 99 -18.71 9.70 1.42
N LEU A 100 -17.56 9.14 1.84
CA LEU A 100 -17.45 7.82 2.47
C LEU A 100 -18.25 7.74 3.78
N HIS A 101 -18.25 8.80 4.58
CA HIS A 101 -18.96 8.86 5.86
C HIS A 101 -20.38 9.42 5.77
N SER A 102 -20.87 9.72 4.56
CA SER A 102 -22.22 10.24 4.38
C SER A 102 -23.27 9.14 4.60
N SER A 103 -24.44 9.50 5.13
CA SER A 103 -25.54 8.53 5.39
C SER A 103 -26.05 7.84 4.12
N GLN A 104 -25.81 8.43 2.95
CA GLN A 104 -26.10 7.88 1.63
C GLN A 104 -24.81 7.87 0.81
N ALA A 105 -23.81 7.14 1.31
CA ALA A 105 -22.53 7.03 0.64
C ALA A 105 -22.73 6.54 -0.80
N PRO A 106 -22.14 7.23 -1.80
CA PRO A 106 -22.15 6.74 -3.17
C PRO A 106 -21.34 5.44 -3.27
N PRO A 107 -21.42 4.71 -4.40
CA PRO A 107 -20.58 3.55 -4.63
C PRO A 107 -19.10 3.87 -4.41
N ILE A 108 -18.36 2.93 -3.81
CA ILE A 108 -16.93 3.11 -3.50
C ILE A 108 -16.11 3.51 -4.74
N THR A 109 -16.46 3.01 -5.91
CA THR A 109 -15.81 3.38 -7.18
C THR A 109 -15.93 4.87 -7.50
N SER A 110 -17.05 5.52 -7.18
CA SER A 110 -17.22 6.97 -7.34
C SER A 110 -16.34 7.77 -6.37
N ILE A 111 -16.20 7.28 -5.14
CA ILE A 111 -15.31 7.86 -4.12
C ILE A 111 -13.86 7.73 -4.56
N LEU A 112 -13.45 6.54 -5.00
CA LEU A 112 -12.11 6.29 -5.53
C LEU A 112 -11.83 7.09 -6.80
N THR A 113 -12.83 7.29 -7.67
CA THR A 113 -12.67 8.15 -8.84
C THR A 113 -12.34 9.60 -8.44
N ALA A 114 -13.02 10.13 -7.43
CA ALA A 114 -12.71 11.45 -6.89
C ALA A 114 -11.29 11.51 -6.31
N LEU A 115 -10.91 10.49 -5.51
CA LEU A 115 -9.57 10.39 -4.93
C LEU A 115 -8.48 10.29 -6.00
N ILE A 116 -8.67 9.46 -7.04
CA ILE A 116 -7.72 9.30 -8.15
C ILE A 116 -7.51 10.63 -8.87
N ASN A 117 -8.58 11.39 -9.12
CA ASN A 117 -8.48 12.71 -9.76
C ASN A 117 -7.72 13.72 -8.90
N GLU A 118 -7.91 13.69 -7.57
CA GLU A 118 -7.15 14.54 -6.65
C GLU A 118 -5.66 14.16 -6.63
N ILE A 119 -5.34 12.86 -6.55
CA ILE A 119 -3.95 12.37 -6.60
C ILE A 119 -3.29 12.75 -7.93
N SER A 120 -3.99 12.59 -9.05
CA SER A 120 -3.46 12.90 -10.39
C SER A 120 -3.08 14.37 -10.58
N ALA A 121 -3.62 15.28 -9.75
CA ALA A 121 -3.32 16.70 -9.80
C ALA A 121 -2.06 17.08 -9.01
N ILE A 122 -1.50 16.15 -8.25
CA ILE A 122 -0.30 16.35 -7.43
C ILE A 122 0.95 16.11 -8.30
N PRO A 123 1.94 17.02 -8.29
CA PRO A 123 3.13 16.88 -9.13
C PRO A 123 4.14 15.85 -8.60
N GLU A 124 4.14 15.56 -7.30
CA GLU A 124 5.04 14.58 -6.68
C GLU A 124 4.53 13.14 -6.75
N ASP A 125 5.47 12.20 -6.77
CA ASP A 125 5.19 10.78 -6.68
C ASP A 125 4.88 10.37 -5.23
N ILE A 126 3.80 9.61 -5.06
CA ILE A 126 3.32 9.07 -3.80
C ILE A 126 3.43 7.55 -3.82
N THR A 127 3.93 6.96 -2.74
CA THR A 127 3.84 5.51 -2.53
C THR A 127 2.90 5.20 -1.37
N VAL A 128 1.96 4.29 -1.57
CA VAL A 128 1.13 3.74 -0.50
C VAL A 128 1.60 2.32 -0.18
N VAL A 129 2.04 2.11 1.07
CA VAL A 129 2.36 0.81 1.63
C VAL A 129 1.15 0.25 2.37
N ILE A 130 0.70 -0.94 1.98
CA ILE A 130 -0.30 -1.72 2.72
C ILE A 130 0.39 -2.96 3.28
N ASP A 131 0.70 -2.93 4.57
CA ASP A 131 1.40 -4.01 5.28
C ASP A 131 0.39 -5.00 5.86
N ASP A 132 0.73 -6.29 5.81
CA ASP A 132 -0.07 -7.42 6.29
C ASP A 132 -1.46 -7.56 5.62
N TYR A 133 -1.53 -7.31 4.31
CA TYR A 133 -2.77 -7.42 3.50
C TYR A 133 -3.47 -8.77 3.57
N TYR A 134 -2.75 -9.84 3.91
CA TYR A 134 -3.33 -11.18 4.08
C TYR A 134 -4.41 -11.25 5.19
N LEU A 135 -4.46 -10.25 6.07
CA LEU A 135 -5.47 -10.14 7.12
C LEU A 135 -6.82 -9.64 6.59
N ILE A 136 -6.87 -9.12 5.37
CA ILE A 136 -8.11 -8.68 4.73
C ILE A 136 -8.82 -9.90 4.14
N ASP A 137 -10.03 -10.19 4.62
CA ASP A 137 -10.91 -11.27 4.16
C ASP A 137 -12.22 -10.76 3.53
N PHE A 138 -12.32 -9.46 3.24
CA PHE A 138 -13.52 -8.82 2.69
C PHE A 138 -13.41 -8.58 1.19
N GLN A 139 -14.24 -9.28 0.42
CA GLN A 139 -14.33 -9.12 -1.04
C GLN A 139 -14.52 -7.67 -1.51
N PRO A 140 -15.37 -6.83 -0.86
CA PRO A 140 -15.52 -5.42 -1.27
C PRO A 140 -14.21 -4.61 -1.25
N ILE A 141 -13.27 -4.92 -0.35
CA ILE A 141 -11.96 -4.26 -0.29
C ILE A 141 -11.11 -4.70 -1.48
N HIS A 142 -11.10 -6.00 -1.80
CA HIS A 142 -10.35 -6.53 -2.94
C HIS A 142 -10.86 -5.99 -4.28
N ASP A 143 -12.18 -5.90 -4.45
CA ASP A 143 -12.81 -5.36 -5.67
C ASP A 143 -12.48 -3.88 -5.83
N ALA A 144 -12.62 -3.10 -4.76
CA ALA A 144 -12.31 -1.67 -4.78
C ALA A 144 -10.81 -1.40 -4.98
N LEU A 145 -9.92 -2.21 -4.40
CA LEU A 145 -8.48 -2.08 -4.64
C LEU A 145 -8.10 -2.48 -6.08
N SER A 146 -8.77 -3.49 -6.64
CA SER A 146 -8.61 -3.86 -8.05
C SER A 146 -9.01 -2.71 -8.97
N PHE A 147 -10.15 -2.05 -8.69
CA PHE A 147 -10.57 -0.84 -9.40
C PHE A 147 -9.54 0.28 -9.29
N LEU A 148 -8.99 0.53 -8.10
CA LEU A 148 -7.94 1.53 -7.90
C LEU A 148 -6.70 1.20 -8.73
N ILE A 149 -6.23 -0.05 -8.71
CA ILE A 149 -5.08 -0.51 -9.50
C ILE A 149 -5.32 -0.33 -11.01
N ASP A 150 -6.54 -0.57 -11.48
CA ASP A 150 -6.89 -0.40 -12.90
C ASP A 150 -6.74 1.04 -13.36
N HIS A 151 -7.07 1.99 -12.49
CA HIS A 151 -7.12 3.42 -12.78
C HIS A 151 -6.00 4.21 -12.08
N LEU A 152 -4.98 3.51 -11.59
CA LEU A 152 -3.89 4.09 -10.82
C LEU A 152 -3.17 5.18 -11.64
N PRO A 153 -3.07 6.42 -11.14
CA PRO A 153 -2.37 7.48 -11.85
C PRO A 153 -0.86 7.23 -11.83
N SER A 154 -0.11 7.86 -12.75
CA SER A 154 1.32 7.59 -12.93
C SER A 154 2.18 8.03 -11.74
N ASN A 155 1.69 8.97 -10.93
CA ASN A 155 2.36 9.47 -9.74
C ASN A 155 1.97 8.70 -8.46
N LEU A 156 1.24 7.58 -8.58
CA LEU A 156 0.93 6.72 -7.44
C LEU A 156 1.60 5.36 -7.64
N HIS A 157 2.21 4.83 -6.59
CA HIS A 157 2.75 3.47 -6.53
C HIS A 157 2.15 2.73 -5.34
N LEU A 158 1.72 1.48 -5.53
CA LEU A 158 1.28 0.63 -4.43
C LEU A 158 2.33 -0.41 -4.06
N VAL A 159 2.56 -0.59 -2.77
CA VAL A 159 3.40 -1.65 -2.22
C VAL A 159 2.56 -2.47 -1.25
N ILE A 160 2.40 -3.76 -1.51
CA ILE A 160 1.57 -4.65 -0.70
C ILE A 160 2.43 -5.77 -0.12
N THR A 161 2.37 -5.98 1.19
CA THR A 161 2.89 -7.21 1.80
C THR A 161 1.78 -8.20 2.10
N THR A 162 2.07 -9.48 1.90
CA THR A 162 1.10 -10.56 2.09
C THR A 162 1.82 -11.88 2.38
N ARG A 163 1.06 -12.91 2.79
CA ARG A 163 1.55 -14.29 2.97
C ARG A 163 1.37 -15.15 1.72
N SER A 164 0.38 -14.83 0.90
CA SER A 164 -0.01 -15.54 -0.32
C SER A 164 -0.58 -14.56 -1.33
N ASP A 165 -0.82 -15.01 -2.56
CA ASP A 165 -1.43 -14.16 -3.59
C ASP A 165 -2.80 -13.67 -3.13
N PRO A 166 -3.01 -12.35 -2.99
CA PRO A 166 -4.34 -11.81 -2.74
C PRO A 166 -5.20 -11.92 -4.01
N PRO A 167 -6.53 -11.84 -3.87
CA PRO A 167 -7.47 -11.85 -5.00
C PRO A 167 -7.45 -10.50 -5.76
N LEU A 168 -6.27 -10.14 -6.27
CA LEU A 168 -6.00 -8.96 -7.09
C LEU A 168 -5.64 -9.40 -8.52
N PRO A 169 -5.70 -8.51 -9.53
CA PRO A 169 -5.46 -8.86 -10.94
C PRO A 169 -3.97 -9.09 -11.28
N LEU A 170 -3.24 -9.85 -10.46
CA LEU A 170 -1.79 -10.03 -10.53
C LEU A 170 -1.32 -10.59 -11.87
N ALA A 171 -2.04 -11.56 -12.43
CA ALA A 171 -1.69 -12.16 -13.73
C ALA A 171 -1.71 -11.14 -14.87
N ARG A 172 -2.72 -10.27 -14.89
CA ARG A 172 -2.84 -9.19 -15.88
C ARG A 172 -1.76 -8.13 -15.68
N LEU A 173 -1.50 -7.69 -14.44
CA LEU A 173 -0.43 -6.74 -14.16
C LEU A 173 0.93 -7.30 -14.57
N ARG A 174 1.19 -8.59 -14.32
CA ARG A 174 2.41 -9.27 -14.77
C ARG A 174 2.54 -9.25 -16.30
N ALA A 175 1.46 -9.56 -17.03
CA ALA A 175 1.45 -9.57 -18.49
C ALA A 175 1.71 -8.18 -19.10
N HIS A 176 1.31 -7.09 -18.43
CA HIS A 176 1.56 -5.71 -18.87
C HIS A 176 2.84 -5.10 -18.30
N HIS A 177 3.69 -5.88 -17.62
CA HIS A 177 4.84 -5.36 -16.90
C HIS A 177 4.45 -4.20 -15.96
N GLN A 178 3.38 -4.35 -15.18
CA GLN A 178 2.93 -3.37 -14.18
C GLN A 178 3.09 -3.89 -12.74
N LEU A 179 3.78 -5.02 -12.58
CA LEU A 179 3.97 -5.72 -11.31
C LEU A 179 5.45 -6.03 -11.07
N VAL A 180 5.96 -5.66 -9.90
CA VAL A 180 7.19 -6.22 -9.32
C VAL A 180 6.82 -7.22 -8.23
N GLU A 181 7.48 -8.38 -8.21
CA GLU A 181 7.18 -9.43 -7.22
C GLU A 181 8.44 -9.84 -6.46
N LEU A 182 8.40 -9.73 -5.14
CA LEU A 182 9.38 -10.32 -4.22
C LEU A 182 8.72 -11.52 -3.53
N ARG A 183 9.20 -12.72 -3.84
CA ARG A 183 8.66 -13.97 -3.29
C ARG A 183 9.58 -14.52 -2.21
N ALA A 184 9.11 -15.53 -1.48
CA ALA A 184 9.89 -16.17 -0.41
C ALA A 184 11.31 -16.57 -0.82
N LYS A 185 11.52 -17.03 -2.06
CA LYS A 185 12.85 -17.37 -2.60
C LYS A 185 13.77 -16.15 -2.71
N ASP A 186 13.22 -14.99 -3.10
CA ASP A 186 13.95 -13.74 -3.24
C ASP A 186 14.31 -13.14 -1.89
N LEU A 187 13.45 -13.35 -0.89
CA LEU A 187 13.60 -12.81 0.46
C LEU A 187 14.55 -13.63 1.35
N ARG A 188 15.08 -14.76 0.90
CA ARG A 188 16.13 -15.47 1.64
C ARG A 188 17.43 -14.68 1.60
N PHE A 189 18.21 -14.78 2.66
CA PHE A 189 19.56 -14.25 2.67
C PHE A 189 20.42 -14.99 1.64
N SER A 190 21.20 -14.22 0.89
CA SER A 190 22.29 -14.70 0.05
C SER A 190 23.59 -14.79 0.86
N LEU A 191 24.65 -15.37 0.30
CA LEU A 191 25.95 -15.45 0.98
C LEU A 191 26.64 -14.08 1.11
N ASP A 192 26.26 -13.12 0.26
CA ASP A 192 26.79 -11.75 0.27
C ASP A 192 26.08 -10.85 1.29
N GLU A 193 25.05 -11.36 1.98
CA GLU A 193 24.32 -10.70 3.08
C GLU A 193 24.66 -11.38 4.42
#